data_AF-A0A511BBB9-F1
#
_entry.id   AF-A0A511BBB9-F1
#
_cell.length_a   1.000
_cell.length_b   1.000
_cell.length_c   1.000
_cell.angle_alpha   90.00
_cell.angle_beta   90.00
_cell.angle_gamma   90.00
#
_symmetry.space_group_name_H-M   'P 1'
#
loop_
_entity.id
_entity.type
_entity.pdbx_description
1 polymer ?
#
loop_
_entity_poly.entity_id
_entity_poly.type
_entity_poly.pdbx_seq_one_letter_code
_entity_poly.pdbx_strand_id
1 'polypeptide(L)'
;MGGDVVIGGILFSILLVVNFMVITKGSGRIAEVAARFSLDSMPGKQMAIDAELSSGTINDVIARKKRKELEEESGFYGAMDGAAKFVRGDAIASLVITAINIVGGLIIGVMRHGMSLSDAVTAFTTLTIGDGLVSQIPALLVSTASGIVVTKGGTEGGTDEALVRQLGGNPKPLALASGSALVLALIPGLPTLPFLFLGLLSGVAAWARYNAPVSYGDDSETISIPENNTPAEVSISESLKIDLLRLELGFNLLAIASGEGARLTEKIKILRRTIAGDMGIVLPPVRIQDNLSLPPDAYSIHVKEIEVGRGDVRLNKLLVMNPKGGEIHIDGDMTNEPAFGLPALWIDQNQREDAIIRGYTVVDPTSVIVTHLTELVKDNIADFLTYAETQKLLDELPREQQKLIVDLVPSQISVSMIQRVLQCLLDERISIRDLVSILEALQEGCSLGYKTVVNLVSHVRCRLARQISASVTGAQGYIAVISLSAEWESIVSDHLVGSGENKQINLPPSKMNEFVSRMRVCIDNSLKQGETPVIVVSGSIRLPIRKIIERVQSSIPVVSQEEIFSRSKIRTLSLI
;
A
#
# COMPACT_ATOMS: atom_id res chain seq x y z
N MET A 1 2.43 -3.42 -53.68
CA MET A 1 1.27 -4.33 -53.69
C MET A 1 1.10 -4.85 -55.11
N GLY A 2 1.11 -6.16 -55.30
CA GLY A 2 1.25 -6.82 -56.61
C GLY A 2 0.00 -6.75 -57.51
N GLY A 3 -0.39 -5.55 -57.94
CA GLY A 3 -1.36 -5.34 -59.02
C GLY A 3 -2.83 -5.67 -58.72
N ASP A 4 -3.14 -6.27 -57.56
CA ASP A 4 -4.51 -6.64 -57.20
C ASP A 4 -5.25 -5.53 -56.45
N VAL A 5 -6.20 -4.90 -57.13
CA VAL A 5 -7.06 -3.82 -56.63
C VAL A 5 -7.90 -4.28 -55.42
N VAL A 6 -8.29 -5.55 -55.38
CA VAL A 6 -9.15 -6.10 -54.31
C VAL A 6 -8.37 -6.16 -53.00
N ILE A 7 -7.14 -6.68 -53.03
CA ILE A 7 -6.27 -6.77 -51.85
C ILE A 7 -5.93 -5.37 -51.34
N GLY A 8 -5.60 -4.44 -52.25
CA GLY A 8 -5.35 -3.04 -51.89
C GLY A 8 -6.55 -2.38 -51.24
N GLY A 9 -7.75 -2.61 -51.77
CA GLY A 9 -9.00 -2.07 -51.21
C GLY A 9 -9.30 -2.62 -49.82
N ILE A 10 -9.07 -3.91 -49.57
CA ILE A 10 -9.28 -4.52 -48.24
C ILE A 10 -8.30 -3.92 -47.22
N LEU A 11 -7.01 -3.85 -47.55
CA LEU A 11 -5.98 -3.29 -46.66
C LEU A 11 -6.23 -1.82 -46.35
N PHE A 12 -6.57 -1.03 -47.37
CA PHE A 12 -6.96 0.37 -47.21
C PHE A 12 -8.19 0.52 -46.31
N SER A 13 -9.23 -0.30 -46.52
CA SER A 13 -10.45 -0.25 -45.71
C SER A 13 -10.18 -0.57 -44.23
N ILE A 14 -9.35 -1.58 -43.96
CA ILE A 14 -8.96 -1.94 -42.58
C ILE A 14 -8.21 -0.78 -41.93
N LEU A 15 -7.19 -0.23 -42.61
CA LEU A 15 -6.40 0.88 -42.08
C LEU A 15 -7.25 2.12 -41.82
N LEU A 16 -8.19 2.43 -42.73
CA LEU A 16 -9.13 3.52 -42.58
C LEU A 16 -10.05 3.33 -41.37
N VAL A 17 -10.59 2.12 -41.16
CA VAL A 17 -11.43 1.80 -39.99
C VAL A 17 -10.64 1.90 -38.69
N VAL A 18 -9.42 1.36 -38.64
CA VAL A 18 -8.56 1.45 -37.45
C VAL A 18 -8.23 2.90 -37.14
N ASN A 19 -7.82 3.68 -38.14
CA ASN A 19 -7.46 5.09 -37.97
C ASN A 19 -8.67 5.89 -37.44
N PHE A 20 -9.83 5.76 -38.06
CA PHE A 20 -11.00 6.55 -37.67
C PHE A 20 -11.66 6.07 -36.36
N MET A 21 -11.93 4.76 -36.26
CA MET A 21 -12.76 4.21 -35.17
C MET A 21 -11.97 3.97 -33.89
N VAL A 22 -10.72 3.54 -34.00
CA VAL A 22 -9.89 3.21 -32.84
C VAL A 22 -9.05 4.41 -32.44
N ILE A 23 -8.32 4.98 -33.40
CA ILE A 23 -7.29 5.98 -33.10
C ILE A 23 -7.92 7.37 -32.89
N THR A 24 -8.60 7.94 -33.90
CA THR A 24 -9.20 9.29 -33.80
C THR A 24 -10.29 9.38 -32.73
N LYS A 25 -11.24 8.43 -32.72
CA LYS A 25 -12.31 8.38 -31.70
C LYS A 25 -11.82 7.97 -30.31
N GLY A 26 -10.76 7.17 -30.22
CA GLY A 26 -10.13 6.80 -28.96
C GLY A 26 -9.42 8.00 -28.35
N SER A 27 -8.47 8.60 -29.10
CA SER A 27 -7.71 9.76 -28.67
C SER A 27 -8.60 10.96 -28.31
N GLY A 28 -9.67 11.20 -29.06
CA GLY A 28 -10.62 12.28 -28.76
C GLY A 28 -11.32 12.12 -27.41
N ARG A 29 -11.78 10.90 -27.08
CA ARG A 29 -12.43 10.64 -25.78
C ARG A 29 -11.45 10.75 -24.62
N ILE A 30 -10.22 10.25 -24.80
CA ILE A 30 -9.20 10.33 -23.75
C ILE A 30 -8.80 11.79 -23.53
N ALA A 31 -8.63 12.58 -24.59
CA ALA A 31 -8.31 14.00 -24.49
C ALA A 31 -9.44 14.81 -23.82
N GLU A 32 -10.69 14.58 -24.19
CA GLU A 32 -11.87 15.24 -23.59
C GLU A 32 -11.96 14.94 -22.09
N VAL A 33 -11.83 13.65 -21.72
CA VAL A 33 -11.91 13.21 -20.33
C VAL A 33 -10.74 13.74 -19.51
N ALA A 34 -9.51 13.68 -20.04
CA ALA A 34 -8.32 14.20 -19.36
C ALA A 34 -8.36 15.72 -19.17
N ALA A 35 -8.76 16.46 -20.21
CA ALA A 35 -8.93 17.91 -20.12
C ALA A 35 -10.01 18.27 -19.10
N ARG A 36 -11.15 17.57 -19.10
CA ARG A 36 -12.24 17.82 -18.15
C ARG A 36 -11.81 17.53 -16.71
N PHE A 37 -11.20 16.39 -16.43
CA PHE A 37 -10.73 16.09 -15.07
C PHE A 37 -9.64 17.07 -14.59
N SER A 38 -8.71 17.45 -15.46
CA SER A 38 -7.69 18.44 -15.13
C SER A 38 -8.32 19.80 -14.83
N LEU A 39 -9.22 20.28 -15.70
CA LEU A 39 -9.93 21.56 -15.53
C LEU A 39 -10.84 21.57 -14.29
N ASP A 40 -11.54 20.47 -13.99
CA ASP A 40 -12.38 20.34 -12.80
C ASP A 40 -11.54 20.36 -11.50
N SER A 41 -10.26 19.98 -11.56
CA SER A 41 -9.33 20.02 -10.41
C SER A 41 -8.71 21.41 -10.16
N MET A 42 -8.85 22.34 -11.10
CA MET A 42 -8.20 23.66 -11.05
C MET A 42 -8.61 24.52 -9.86
N PRO A 43 -9.91 24.62 -9.49
CA PRO A 43 -10.30 25.38 -8.31
C PRO A 43 -9.63 24.86 -7.04
N GLY A 44 -9.51 23.53 -6.90
CA GLY A 44 -8.83 22.91 -5.77
C GLY A 44 -7.34 23.27 -5.70
N LYS A 45 -6.63 23.20 -6.84
CA LYS A 45 -5.22 23.62 -6.93
C LYS A 45 -5.03 25.12 -6.64
N GLN A 46 -5.93 25.99 -7.13
CA GLN A 46 -5.89 27.43 -6.81
C GLN A 46 -6.10 27.69 -5.32
N MET A 47 -7.10 27.04 -4.72
CA MET A 47 -7.38 27.14 -3.29
C MET A 47 -6.21 26.63 -2.44
N ALA A 48 -5.49 25.60 -2.89
CA ALA A 48 -4.29 25.10 -2.21
C ALA A 48 -3.15 26.14 -2.23
N ILE A 49 -2.92 26.81 -3.36
CA ILE A 49 -1.94 27.91 -3.46
C ILE A 49 -2.34 29.07 -2.54
N ASP A 50 -3.63 29.40 -2.48
CA ASP A 50 -4.14 30.46 -1.62
C ASP A 50 -4.01 30.12 -0.13
N ALA A 51 -4.22 28.85 0.24
CA ALA A 51 -4.00 28.35 1.59
C ALA A 51 -2.51 28.33 1.98
N GLU A 52 -1.61 27.94 1.07
CA GLU A 52 -0.17 27.99 1.27
C GLU A 52 0.33 29.44 1.45
N LEU A 53 -0.20 30.38 0.66
CA LEU A 53 0.11 31.81 0.78
C LEU A 53 -0.42 32.39 2.10
N SER A 54 -1.67 32.06 2.46
CA SER A 54 -2.31 32.53 3.70
C SER A 54 -1.68 31.95 4.97
N SER A 55 -1.08 30.75 4.89
CA SER A 55 -0.35 30.13 6.01
C SER A 55 1.10 30.60 6.13
N GLY A 56 1.60 31.39 5.17
CA GLY A 56 2.99 31.86 5.13
C GLY A 56 3.99 30.79 4.69
N THR A 57 3.53 29.66 4.17
CA THR A 57 4.39 28.56 3.67
C THR A 57 5.10 28.96 2.37
N ILE A 58 4.47 29.80 1.55
CA ILE A 58 5.04 30.37 0.33
C ILE A 58 4.93 31.90 0.34
N ASN A 59 5.79 32.59 -0.41
CA ASN A 59 5.74 34.05 -0.57
C ASN A 59 4.93 34.45 -1.83
N ASP A 60 4.58 35.73 -1.93
CA ASP A 60 3.81 36.29 -3.07
C ASP A 60 4.45 36.04 -4.44
N VAL A 61 5.79 36.03 -4.51
CA VAL A 61 6.54 35.82 -5.76
C VAL A 61 6.37 34.37 -6.23
N ILE A 62 6.49 33.41 -5.32
CA ILE A 62 6.30 31.98 -5.58
C ILE A 62 4.82 31.69 -5.88
N ALA A 63 3.89 32.29 -5.16
CA ALA A 63 2.46 32.13 -5.41
C ALA A 63 2.06 32.63 -6.81
N ARG A 64 2.58 33.79 -7.25
CA ARG A 64 2.38 34.27 -8.63
C ARG A 64 2.96 33.33 -9.66
N LYS A 65 4.15 32.78 -9.41
CA LYS A 65 4.78 31.79 -10.31
C LYS A 65 3.93 30.52 -10.42
N LYS A 66 3.54 29.92 -9.29
CA LYS A 66 2.66 28.74 -9.25
C LYS A 66 1.31 28.99 -9.93
N ARG A 67 0.70 30.16 -9.73
CA ARG A 67 -0.56 30.54 -10.42
C ARG A 67 -0.37 30.66 -11.93
N LYS A 68 0.76 31.23 -12.38
CA LYS A 68 1.07 31.32 -13.81
C LYS A 68 1.31 29.93 -14.42
N GLU A 69 2.05 29.06 -13.73
CA GLU A 69 2.25 27.66 -14.15
C GLU A 69 0.90 26.92 -14.23
N LEU A 70 0.01 27.16 -13.27
CA LEU A 70 -1.35 26.63 -13.28
C LEU A 70 -2.18 27.19 -14.46
N GLU A 71 -2.08 28.49 -14.75
CA GLU A 71 -2.75 29.11 -15.90
C GLU A 71 -2.26 28.51 -17.23
N GLU A 72 -0.95 28.30 -17.37
CA GLU A 72 -0.33 27.62 -18.51
C GLU A 72 -0.81 26.16 -18.63
N GLU A 73 -0.93 25.43 -17.51
CA GLU A 73 -1.51 24.08 -17.46
C GLU A 73 -2.98 24.09 -17.94
N SER A 74 -3.78 25.05 -17.48
CA SER A 74 -5.17 25.27 -17.92
C SER A 74 -5.26 25.47 -19.43
N GLY A 75 -4.46 26.42 -19.93
CA GLY A 75 -4.43 26.80 -21.34
C GLY A 75 -3.99 25.64 -22.21
N PHE A 76 -3.04 24.83 -21.74
CA PHE A 76 -2.60 23.62 -22.42
C PHE A 76 -3.72 22.58 -22.57
N TYR A 77 -4.40 22.21 -21.49
CA TYR A 77 -5.49 21.22 -21.55
C TYR A 77 -6.71 21.75 -22.34
N GLY A 78 -7.00 23.05 -22.26
CA GLY A 78 -8.01 23.69 -23.10
C GLY A 78 -7.66 23.68 -24.58
N ALA A 79 -6.41 24.01 -24.94
CA ALA A 79 -5.92 23.96 -26.32
C ALA A 79 -5.87 22.50 -26.85
N MET A 80 -5.60 21.53 -25.98
CA MET A 80 -5.53 20.11 -26.32
C MET A 80 -6.89 19.53 -26.72
N ASP A 81 -7.98 19.86 -26.00
CA ASP A 81 -9.35 19.49 -26.41
C ASP A 81 -9.69 20.11 -27.79
N GLY A 82 -9.28 21.37 -28.01
CA GLY A 82 -9.42 22.03 -29.32
C GLY A 82 -8.64 21.33 -30.44
N ALA A 83 -7.38 20.95 -30.18
CA ALA A 83 -6.53 20.24 -31.13
C ALA A 83 -7.09 18.84 -31.46
N ALA A 84 -7.61 18.12 -30.47
CA ALA A 84 -8.23 16.81 -30.69
C ALA A 84 -9.48 16.90 -31.59
N LYS A 85 -10.28 17.96 -31.46
CA LYS A 85 -11.41 18.25 -32.35
C LYS A 85 -10.95 18.57 -33.78
N PHE A 86 -9.81 19.26 -33.95
CA PHE A 86 -9.22 19.55 -35.26
C PHE A 86 -8.76 18.26 -35.97
N VAL A 87 -8.05 17.36 -35.28
CA VAL A 87 -7.62 16.06 -35.82
C VAL A 87 -8.81 15.20 -36.26
N ARG A 88 -9.93 15.26 -35.51
CA ARG A 88 -11.17 14.60 -35.92
C ARG A 88 -11.76 15.21 -37.20
N GLY A 89 -11.70 16.52 -37.36
CA GLY A 89 -12.12 17.21 -38.58
C GLY A 89 -11.29 16.80 -39.80
N ASP A 90 -9.97 16.70 -39.64
CA ASP A 90 -9.04 16.26 -40.68
C ASP A 90 -9.28 14.81 -41.13
N ALA A 91 -9.55 13.91 -40.17
CA ALA A 91 -9.92 12.52 -40.47
C ALA A 91 -11.26 12.39 -41.24
N ILE A 92 -12.22 13.29 -40.99
CA ILE A 92 -13.48 13.33 -41.75
C ILE A 92 -13.24 13.90 -43.15
N ALA A 93 -12.43 14.96 -43.27
CA ALA A 93 -12.11 15.59 -44.55
C ALA A 93 -11.39 14.60 -45.49
N SER A 94 -10.39 13.87 -44.99
CA SER A 94 -9.68 12.83 -45.76
C SER A 94 -10.60 11.71 -46.25
N LEU A 95 -11.58 11.27 -45.44
CA LEU A 95 -12.60 10.31 -45.87
C LEU A 95 -13.46 10.85 -47.01
N VAL A 96 -13.91 12.10 -46.89
CA VAL A 96 -14.71 12.77 -47.92
C VAL A 96 -13.92 12.96 -49.21
N ILE A 97 -12.67 13.41 -49.12
CA ILE A 97 -11.76 13.56 -50.26
C ILE A 97 -11.55 12.22 -50.97
N THR A 98 -11.33 11.13 -50.22
CA THR A 98 -11.21 9.78 -50.77
C THR A 98 -12.46 9.37 -51.55
N ALA A 99 -13.65 9.60 -50.98
CA ALA A 99 -14.91 9.28 -51.64
C ALA A 99 -15.13 10.11 -52.91
N ILE A 100 -14.80 11.41 -52.87
CA ILE A 100 -14.88 12.31 -54.03
C ILE A 100 -13.91 11.86 -55.13
N ASN A 101 -12.68 11.48 -54.77
CA ASN A 101 -11.66 11.03 -55.73
C ASN A 101 -12.08 9.73 -56.43
N ILE A 102 -12.67 8.77 -55.71
CA ILE A 102 -13.19 7.53 -56.31
C ILE A 102 -14.35 7.83 -57.26
N VAL A 103 -15.38 8.55 -56.79
CA VAL A 103 -16.61 8.80 -57.57
C VAL A 103 -16.34 9.74 -58.74
N GLY A 104 -15.65 10.86 -58.48
CA GLY A 104 -15.28 11.85 -59.50
C GLY A 104 -14.33 11.27 -60.53
N GLY A 105 -13.33 10.48 -60.10
CA GLY A 105 -12.43 9.76 -60.99
C GLY A 105 -13.16 8.80 -61.91
N LEU A 106 -14.11 8.02 -61.38
CA LEU A 106 -14.94 7.11 -62.16
C LEU A 106 -15.79 7.85 -63.22
N ILE A 107 -16.46 8.94 -62.83
CA ILE A 107 -17.29 9.75 -63.73
C ILE A 107 -16.45 10.35 -64.86
N ILE A 108 -15.30 10.96 -64.53
CA ILE A 108 -14.41 11.58 -65.52
C ILE A 108 -13.80 10.53 -66.44
N GLY A 109 -13.38 9.39 -65.89
CA GLY A 109 -12.80 8.27 -66.65
C GLY A 109 -13.77 7.72 -67.70
N VAL A 110 -15.02 7.46 -67.31
CA VAL A 110 -16.03 6.89 -68.21
C VAL A 110 -16.60 7.94 -69.17
N MET A 111 -17.03 9.11 -68.67
CA MET A 111 -17.72 10.09 -69.52
C MET A 111 -16.78 10.96 -70.36
N ARG A 112 -15.60 11.31 -69.84
CA ARG A 112 -14.70 12.28 -70.48
C ARG A 112 -13.49 11.65 -71.17
N HIS A 113 -13.03 10.49 -70.72
CA HIS A 113 -11.88 9.79 -71.29
C HIS A 113 -12.26 8.51 -72.06
N GLY A 114 -13.55 8.17 -72.11
CA GLY A 114 -14.06 7.02 -72.86
C GLY A 114 -13.54 5.67 -72.35
N MET A 115 -13.06 5.60 -71.11
CA MET A 115 -12.55 4.37 -70.50
C MET A 115 -13.71 3.40 -70.25
N SER A 116 -13.44 2.10 -70.35
CA SER A 116 -14.40 1.09 -69.89
C SER A 116 -14.59 1.23 -68.38
N LEU A 117 -15.78 0.86 -67.87
CA LEU A 117 -16.07 0.93 -66.43
C LEU A 117 -15.03 0.15 -65.61
N SER A 118 -14.59 -1.01 -66.11
CA SER A 118 -13.58 -1.85 -65.45
C SER A 118 -12.21 -1.16 -65.35
N ASP A 119 -11.79 -0.50 -66.43
CA ASP A 119 -10.49 0.17 -66.47
C ASP A 119 -10.49 1.45 -65.62
N ALA A 120 -11.61 2.19 -65.63
CA ALA A 120 -11.80 3.37 -64.79
C ALA A 120 -11.79 3.01 -63.29
N VAL A 121 -12.48 1.93 -62.89
CA VAL A 121 -12.44 1.43 -61.51
C VAL A 121 -11.01 1.08 -61.12
N THR A 122 -10.30 0.32 -61.94
CA THR A 122 -8.93 -0.13 -61.64
C THR A 122 -7.97 1.05 -61.48
N ALA A 123 -7.96 2.00 -62.43
CA ALA A 123 -7.04 3.13 -62.41
C ALA A 123 -7.31 4.09 -61.25
N PHE A 124 -8.55 4.58 -61.11
CA PHE A 124 -8.88 5.60 -60.12
C PHE A 124 -8.98 5.03 -58.70
N THR A 125 -9.37 3.76 -58.53
CA THR A 125 -9.34 3.11 -57.22
C THR A 125 -7.90 2.88 -56.76
N THR A 126 -7.00 2.47 -57.65
CA THR A 126 -5.58 2.29 -57.30
C THR A 126 -4.91 3.61 -56.93
N LEU A 127 -5.15 4.67 -57.70
CA LEU A 127 -4.63 6.02 -57.41
C LEU A 127 -5.18 6.55 -56.08
N THR A 128 -6.48 6.38 -55.83
CA THR A 128 -7.10 6.88 -54.60
C THR A 128 -6.69 6.09 -53.36
N ILE A 129 -6.50 4.77 -53.48
CA ILE A 129 -5.92 3.95 -52.40
C ILE A 129 -4.49 4.38 -52.11
N GLY A 130 -3.69 4.66 -53.15
CA GLY A 130 -2.32 5.16 -53.00
C GLY A 130 -2.27 6.48 -52.23
N ASP A 131 -3.07 7.46 -52.63
CA ASP A 131 -3.21 8.76 -51.96
C ASP A 131 -3.73 8.62 -50.52
N GLY A 132 -4.71 7.73 -50.33
CA GLY A 132 -5.27 7.37 -49.03
C GLY A 132 -4.26 6.71 -48.08
N LEU A 133 -3.32 5.90 -48.58
CA LEU A 133 -2.24 5.31 -47.78
C LEU A 133 -1.15 6.33 -47.43
N VAL A 134 -0.84 7.27 -48.33
CA VAL A 134 0.14 8.33 -48.08
C VAL A 134 -0.38 9.33 -47.04
N SER A 135 -1.65 9.72 -47.13
CA SER A 135 -2.31 10.62 -46.17
C SER A 135 -2.48 10.01 -44.78
N GLN A 136 -2.41 8.68 -44.63
CA GLN A 136 -2.46 8.01 -43.34
C GLN A 136 -1.18 8.15 -42.52
N ILE A 137 -0.02 8.34 -43.15
CA ILE A 137 1.26 8.44 -42.42
C ILE A 137 1.28 9.68 -41.51
N PRO A 138 0.96 10.90 -42.00
CA PRO A 138 0.84 12.08 -41.14
C PRO A 138 -0.23 11.92 -40.04
N ALA A 139 -1.39 11.35 -40.37
CA ALA A 139 -2.48 11.16 -39.42
C ALA A 139 -2.09 10.23 -38.25
N LEU A 140 -1.38 9.13 -38.55
CA LEU A 140 -0.87 8.21 -37.54
C LEU A 140 0.17 8.89 -36.64
N LEU A 141 1.08 9.68 -37.23
CA LEU A 141 2.10 10.43 -36.47
C LEU A 141 1.46 11.44 -35.54
N VAL A 142 0.51 12.24 -36.04
CA VAL A 142 -0.23 13.23 -35.25
C VAL A 142 -0.97 12.55 -34.10
N SER A 143 -1.69 11.46 -34.37
CA SER A 143 -2.44 10.79 -33.32
C SER A 143 -1.55 10.08 -32.29
N THR A 144 -0.41 9.55 -32.69
CA THR A 144 0.55 8.94 -31.75
C THR A 144 1.17 10.02 -30.87
N ALA A 145 1.55 11.16 -31.44
CA ALA A 145 2.05 12.31 -30.70
C ALA A 145 0.99 12.84 -29.71
N SER A 146 -0.26 13.00 -30.14
CA SER A 146 -1.36 13.37 -29.26
C SER A 146 -1.55 12.34 -28.13
N GLY A 147 -1.54 11.04 -28.46
CA GLY A 147 -1.69 9.96 -27.47
C GLY A 147 -0.62 10.01 -26.38
N ILE A 148 0.65 10.18 -26.77
CA ILE A 148 1.77 10.29 -25.81
C ILE A 148 1.59 11.53 -24.92
N VAL A 149 1.22 12.67 -25.51
CA VAL A 149 0.95 13.91 -24.77
C VAL A 149 -0.17 13.72 -23.75
N VAL A 150 -1.24 12.97 -24.09
CA VAL A 150 -2.37 12.71 -23.19
C VAL A 150 -2.02 11.78 -22.03
N THR A 151 -1.13 10.80 -22.26
CA THR A 151 -0.74 9.81 -21.24
C THR A 151 0.23 10.33 -20.17
N LYS A 152 0.62 11.61 -20.22
CA LYS A 152 1.59 12.28 -19.33
C LYS A 152 1.18 12.36 -17.86
N GLY A 153 -0.07 12.01 -17.48
CA GLY A 153 -0.66 12.23 -16.16
C GLY A 153 0.27 12.03 -14.96
N GLY A 154 0.99 13.09 -14.55
CA GLY A 154 1.78 13.14 -13.32
C GLY A 154 3.28 13.50 -13.42
N THR A 155 3.93 13.56 -14.59
CA THR A 155 5.39 13.84 -14.62
C THR A 155 5.75 15.31 -14.81
N GLU A 156 6.54 15.87 -13.89
CA GLU A 156 7.14 17.22 -14.00
C GLU A 156 8.19 17.30 -15.14
N GLY A 157 8.15 18.38 -15.93
CA GLY A 157 9.12 18.67 -17.02
C GLY A 157 8.52 18.75 -18.44
N GLY A 158 9.36 19.14 -19.41
CA GLY A 158 9.02 19.20 -20.84
C GLY A 158 8.68 17.81 -21.39
N THR A 159 7.65 17.71 -22.25
CA THR A 159 7.21 16.42 -22.81
C THR A 159 8.27 15.81 -23.73
N ASP A 160 9.02 16.66 -24.42
CA ASP A 160 10.19 16.32 -25.22
C ASP A 160 11.34 15.74 -24.38
N GLU A 161 11.67 16.37 -23.25
CA GLU A 161 12.71 15.88 -22.33
C GLU A 161 12.34 14.53 -21.70
N ALA A 162 11.08 14.38 -21.27
CA ALA A 162 10.58 13.14 -20.69
C ALA A 162 10.59 11.97 -21.71
N LEU A 163 10.22 12.24 -22.97
CA LEU A 163 10.24 11.24 -24.04
C LEU A 163 11.67 10.77 -24.33
N VAL A 164 12.60 11.72 -24.48
CA VAL A 164 14.01 11.44 -24.73
C VAL A 164 14.62 10.69 -23.54
N ARG A 165 14.22 11.03 -22.31
CA ARG A 165 14.66 10.36 -21.08
C ARG A 165 14.13 8.93 -20.97
N GLN A 166 12.86 8.69 -21.28
CA GLN A 166 12.27 7.34 -21.21
C GLN A 166 12.75 6.42 -22.33
N LEU A 167 12.80 6.91 -23.57
CA LEU A 167 13.24 6.12 -24.73
C LEU A 167 14.76 5.95 -24.77
N GLY A 168 15.52 6.96 -24.34
CA GLY A 168 16.98 6.96 -24.32
C GLY A 168 17.62 6.49 -23.02
N GLY A 169 16.85 6.38 -21.93
CA GLY A 169 17.36 6.05 -20.59
C GLY A 169 17.67 4.57 -20.38
N ASN A 170 16.95 3.67 -21.07
CA ASN A 170 17.11 2.23 -20.92
C ASN A 170 17.72 1.58 -22.18
N PRO A 171 18.72 0.69 -22.04
CA PRO A 171 19.32 0.02 -23.19
C PRO A 171 18.39 -1.03 -23.83
N LYS A 172 17.44 -1.60 -23.07
CA LYS A 172 16.54 -2.68 -23.54
C LYS A 172 15.59 -2.24 -24.66
N PRO A 173 14.82 -1.13 -24.54
CA PRO A 173 13.97 -0.64 -25.63
C PRO A 173 14.76 -0.30 -26.91
N LEU A 174 15.94 0.31 -26.77
CA LEU A 174 16.82 0.64 -27.90
C LEU A 174 17.35 -0.61 -28.61
N ALA A 175 17.73 -1.65 -27.86
CA ALA A 175 18.16 -2.93 -28.42
C ALA A 175 17.02 -3.65 -29.16
N LEU A 176 15.79 -3.59 -28.63
CA LEU A 176 14.61 -4.18 -29.28
C LEU A 176 14.27 -3.44 -30.58
N ALA A 177 14.35 -2.11 -30.58
CA ALA A 177 14.16 -1.28 -31.78
C ALA A 177 15.22 -1.61 -32.85
N SER A 178 16.48 -1.78 -32.44
CA SER A 178 17.58 -2.18 -33.33
C SER A 178 17.33 -3.53 -33.99
N GLY A 179 17.00 -4.56 -33.19
CA GLY A 179 16.69 -5.89 -33.70
C GLY A 179 15.49 -5.88 -34.65
N SER A 180 14.43 -5.16 -34.30
CA SER A 180 13.23 -5.03 -35.13
C SER A 180 13.54 -4.35 -36.48
N ALA A 181 14.32 -3.27 -36.47
CA ALA A 181 14.71 -2.55 -37.68
C ALA A 181 15.61 -3.43 -38.59
N LEU A 182 16.53 -4.21 -38.03
CA LEU A 182 17.34 -5.15 -38.81
C LEU A 182 16.51 -6.27 -39.44
N VAL A 183 15.51 -6.80 -38.71
CA VAL A 183 14.56 -7.78 -39.27
C VAL A 183 13.77 -7.16 -40.43
N LEU A 184 13.28 -5.93 -40.29
CA LEU A 184 12.56 -5.22 -41.36
C LEU A 184 13.46 -4.95 -42.58
N ALA A 185 14.75 -4.68 -42.38
CA ALA A 185 15.70 -4.50 -43.48
C ALA A 185 15.94 -5.78 -44.30
N LEU A 186 15.68 -6.96 -43.73
CA LEU A 186 15.80 -8.25 -44.42
C LEU A 186 14.53 -8.63 -45.19
N ILE A 187 13.41 -7.93 -44.98
CA ILE A 187 12.15 -8.21 -45.69
C ILE A 187 12.21 -7.67 -47.11
N PRO A 188 12.10 -8.51 -48.15
CA PRO A 188 12.10 -8.07 -49.54
C PRO A 188 10.86 -7.20 -49.83
N GLY A 189 11.10 -6.02 -50.41
CA GLY A 189 10.05 -5.04 -50.74
C GLY A 189 10.01 -3.81 -49.82
N LEU A 190 10.75 -3.81 -48.71
CA LEU A 190 10.96 -2.62 -47.88
C LEU A 190 12.29 -1.92 -48.22
N PRO A 191 12.40 -0.59 -48.03
CA PRO A 191 13.63 0.14 -48.28
C PRO A 191 14.71 -0.27 -47.26
N THR A 192 15.65 -1.11 -47.69
CA THR A 192 16.65 -1.73 -46.82
C THR A 192 17.58 -0.71 -46.16
N LEU A 193 18.01 0.31 -46.89
CA LEU A 193 18.95 1.33 -46.42
C LEU A 193 18.45 2.13 -45.19
N PRO A 194 17.22 2.71 -45.19
CA PRO A 194 16.67 3.38 -44.00
C PRO A 194 16.59 2.50 -42.75
N PHE A 195 16.14 1.25 -42.89
CA PHE A 195 15.98 0.34 -41.76
C PHE A 195 17.33 -0.14 -41.21
N LEU A 196 18.32 -0.34 -42.08
CA LEU A 196 19.68 -0.70 -41.68
C LEU A 196 20.34 0.47 -40.93
N PHE A 197 20.15 1.71 -41.39
CA PHE A 197 20.61 2.92 -40.70
C PHE A 197 19.97 3.08 -39.31
N LEU A 198 18.64 2.94 -39.21
CA LEU A 198 17.91 2.99 -37.93
C LEU A 198 18.34 1.87 -36.98
N GLY A 199 18.53 0.66 -37.50
CA GLY A 199 19.01 -0.49 -36.75
C GLY A 199 20.40 -0.25 -36.17
N LEU A 200 21.31 0.28 -36.97
CA LEU A 200 22.68 0.59 -36.54
C LEU A 200 22.71 1.74 -35.52
N LEU A 201 21.96 2.82 -35.76
CA LEU A 201 21.90 3.97 -34.87
C LEU A 201 21.35 3.59 -33.48
N SER A 202 20.23 2.87 -33.44
CA SER A 202 19.63 2.40 -32.19
C SER A 202 20.49 1.35 -31.49
N GLY A 203 21.20 0.49 -32.24
CA GLY A 203 22.15 -0.48 -31.70
C GLY A 203 23.36 0.18 -31.04
N VAL A 204 23.93 1.20 -31.69
CA VAL A 204 25.03 2.01 -31.13
C VAL A 204 24.56 2.77 -29.88
N ALA A 205 23.35 3.35 -29.90
CA ALA A 205 22.77 4.01 -28.74
C ALA A 205 22.52 3.04 -27.57
N ALA A 206 22.03 1.84 -27.84
CA ALA A 206 21.85 0.79 -26.84
C ALA A 206 23.18 0.36 -26.22
N TRP A 207 24.21 0.17 -27.05
CA TRP A 207 25.55 -0.22 -26.61
C TRP A 207 26.24 0.88 -25.78
N ALA A 208 26.13 2.13 -26.21
CA ALA A 208 26.63 3.28 -25.44
C ALA A 208 25.94 3.41 -24.08
N ARG A 209 24.62 3.18 -24.02
CA ARG A 209 23.84 3.20 -22.76
C ARG A 209 24.09 2.00 -21.86
N TYR A 210 24.43 0.85 -22.44
CA TYR A 210 24.85 -0.32 -21.67
C TYR A 210 26.22 -0.10 -20.98
N ASN A 211 27.14 0.60 -21.65
CA ASN A 211 28.48 0.88 -21.11
C ASN A 211 28.53 2.07 -20.14
N ALA A 212 27.59 3.01 -20.25
CA ALA A 212 27.47 4.17 -19.37
C ALA A 212 26.01 4.31 -18.88
N PRO A 213 25.58 3.50 -17.90
CA PRO A 213 24.24 3.61 -17.35
C PRO A 213 24.10 4.98 -16.66
N VAL A 214 23.11 5.76 -17.10
CA VAL A 214 22.73 6.96 -16.36
C VAL A 214 21.98 6.49 -15.13
N SER A 215 22.59 6.68 -13.95
CA SER A 215 21.99 6.37 -12.66
C SER A 215 20.81 7.33 -12.44
N TYR A 216 19.63 6.93 -12.90
CA TYR A 216 18.38 7.49 -12.40
C TYR A 216 18.04 6.74 -11.12
N GLY A 217 17.81 7.47 -10.03
CA GLY A 217 17.30 6.92 -8.79
C GLY A 217 16.06 6.08 -9.09
N ASP A 218 16.22 4.77 -8.94
CA ASP A 218 15.18 3.78 -9.09
C ASP A 218 14.51 3.67 -7.71
N ASP A 219 13.31 4.23 -7.58
CA ASP A 219 12.40 4.07 -6.43
C ASP A 219 11.83 2.64 -6.32
N SER A 220 12.57 1.63 -6.80
CA SER A 220 12.17 0.23 -6.82
C SER A 220 13.23 -0.65 -6.16
N GLU A 221 13.04 -0.92 -4.87
CA GLU A 221 13.57 -2.09 -4.15
C GLU A 221 15.03 -2.51 -4.39
N THR A 222 15.98 -1.87 -3.71
CA THR A 222 17.07 -2.58 -3.01
C THR A 222 17.74 -1.65 -2.00
N ILE A 223 17.48 -1.89 -0.72
CA ILE A 223 18.26 -1.27 0.36
C ILE A 223 19.61 -2.00 0.39
N SER A 224 20.59 -1.48 -0.35
CA SER A 224 22.01 -1.69 -0.08
C SER A 224 22.56 -0.42 0.54
N ILE A 225 23.08 -0.56 1.75
CA ILE A 225 23.73 0.49 2.55
C ILE A 225 24.87 1.10 1.70
N PRO A 226 24.90 2.42 1.45
CA PRO A 226 26.11 3.06 0.97
C PRO A 226 27.00 3.35 2.18
N GLU A 227 28.10 2.60 2.31
CA GLU A 227 29.32 3.16 2.89
C GLU A 227 29.80 4.26 1.95
N ASN A 228 29.46 5.51 2.26
CA ASN A 228 30.24 6.63 1.77
C ASN A 228 30.37 7.69 2.85
N ASN A 229 31.54 7.68 3.48
CA ASN A 229 32.05 8.72 4.35
C ASN A 229 32.28 10.00 3.53
N THR A 230 31.25 10.81 3.43
CA THR A 230 31.38 12.26 3.31
C THR A 230 30.21 12.90 4.05
N PRO A 231 30.45 13.74 5.07
CA PRO A 231 29.37 14.43 5.75
C PRO A 231 28.84 15.53 4.81
N ALA A 232 27.93 15.15 3.92
CA ALA A 232 26.99 16.12 3.38
C ALA A 232 26.13 16.55 4.56
N GLU A 233 26.15 17.84 4.89
CA GLU A 233 25.27 18.42 5.91
C GLU A 233 23.83 18.01 5.57
N VAL A 234 23.29 17.10 6.37
CA VAL A 234 21.89 16.68 6.30
C VAL A 234 21.08 17.97 6.35
N SER A 235 20.32 18.25 5.29
CA SER A 235 19.40 19.38 5.27
C SER A 235 18.59 19.35 6.57
N ILE A 236 18.52 20.46 7.30
CA ILE A 236 17.87 20.52 8.64
C ILE A 236 16.46 19.90 8.58
N SER A 237 15.79 20.01 7.44
CA SER A 237 14.48 19.41 7.13
C SER A 237 14.45 17.87 7.13
N GLU A 238 15.54 17.20 6.74
CA GLU A 238 15.67 15.73 6.78
C GLU A 238 16.00 15.23 8.19
N SER A 239 16.70 16.03 9.00
CA SER A 239 16.93 15.73 10.43
C SER A 239 15.67 15.85 11.29
N LEU A 240 14.61 16.49 10.78
CA LEU A 240 13.31 16.65 11.46
C LEU A 240 12.35 15.47 11.17
N LYS A 241 12.74 14.49 10.35
CA LYS A 241 11.91 13.30 10.10
C LYS A 241 11.96 12.39 11.34
N ILE A 242 10.80 12.23 11.99
CA ILE A 242 10.63 11.35 13.14
C ILE A 242 10.76 9.89 12.68
N ASP A 243 11.65 9.13 13.30
CA ASP A 243 11.72 7.70 13.10
C ASP A 243 10.53 7.03 13.81
N LEU A 244 9.65 6.37 13.03
CA LEU A 244 8.47 5.71 13.59
C LEU A 244 8.81 4.50 14.46
N LEU A 245 9.86 3.75 14.11
CA LEU A 245 10.30 2.57 14.84
C LEU A 245 11.83 2.46 14.81
N ARG A 246 12.47 2.50 15.99
CA ARG A 246 13.93 2.49 16.16
C ARG A 246 14.33 1.43 17.17
N LEU A 247 15.40 0.70 16.87
CA LEU A 247 16.06 -0.27 17.74
C LEU A 247 17.48 0.21 17.99
N GLU A 248 17.76 0.56 19.23
CA GLU A 248 19.08 0.97 19.68
C GLU A 248 19.80 -0.21 20.34
N LEU A 249 21.06 -0.41 19.95
CA LEU A 249 21.88 -1.54 20.39
C LEU A 249 23.11 -1.03 21.14
N GLY A 250 23.40 -1.66 22.28
CA GLY A 250 24.69 -1.54 22.96
C GLY A 250 25.81 -2.15 22.11
N PHE A 251 27.04 -1.73 22.41
CA PHE A 251 28.23 -2.03 21.59
C PHE A 251 28.43 -3.52 21.28
N ASN A 252 28.19 -4.43 22.24
CA ASN A 252 28.40 -5.87 22.00
C ASN A 252 27.34 -6.44 21.05
N LEU A 253 26.11 -5.92 21.10
CA LEU A 253 24.99 -6.42 20.30
C LEU A 253 25.11 -6.08 18.81
N LEU A 254 26.02 -5.18 18.43
CA LEU A 254 26.30 -4.84 17.03
C LEU A 254 26.77 -6.05 16.22
N ALA A 255 27.43 -7.02 16.86
CA ALA A 255 27.81 -8.27 16.22
C ALA A 255 26.61 -9.06 15.68
N ILE A 256 25.43 -8.95 16.31
CA ILE A 256 24.19 -9.60 15.87
C ILE A 256 23.56 -8.88 14.67
N ALA A 257 23.80 -7.57 14.55
CA ALA A 257 23.31 -6.76 13.45
C ALA A 257 24.18 -6.91 12.18
N SER A 258 25.51 -7.03 12.34
CA SER A 258 26.48 -6.97 11.24
C SER A 258 27.16 -8.30 10.86
N GLY A 259 26.92 -9.39 11.61
CA GLY A 259 27.60 -10.68 11.42
C GLY A 259 27.13 -11.54 10.23
N GLU A 260 27.84 -12.67 10.01
CA GLU A 260 27.57 -13.66 8.95
C GLU A 260 26.45 -14.67 9.30
N GLY A 261 25.94 -14.69 10.54
CA GLY A 261 24.82 -15.55 10.97
C GLY A 261 23.42 -15.02 10.64
N ALA A 262 22.36 -15.71 11.07
CA ALA A 262 20.96 -15.31 10.86
C ALA A 262 20.72 -13.88 11.35
N ARG A 263 20.72 -12.94 10.40
CA ARG A 263 20.88 -11.52 10.71
C ARG A 263 19.64 -11.03 11.44
N LEU A 264 19.83 -10.21 12.48
CA LEU A 264 18.73 -9.50 13.13
C LEU A 264 17.81 -8.81 12.11
N THR A 265 18.41 -8.25 11.05
CA THR A 265 17.71 -7.64 9.90
C THR A 265 16.82 -8.61 9.13
N GLU A 266 17.23 -9.86 8.92
CA GLU A 266 16.42 -10.89 8.28
C GLU A 266 15.22 -11.29 9.15
N LYS A 267 15.45 -11.50 10.46
CA LYS A 267 14.37 -11.79 11.40
C LYS A 267 13.37 -10.63 11.50
N ILE A 268 13.84 -9.38 11.46
CA ILE A 268 12.98 -8.19 11.40
C ILE A 268 12.18 -8.16 10.08
N LYS A 269 12.77 -8.55 8.95
CA LYS A 269 12.04 -8.65 7.67
C LYS A 269 10.93 -9.69 7.73
N ILE A 270 11.18 -10.83 8.37
CA ILE A 270 10.16 -11.86 8.63
C ILE A 270 9.08 -11.31 9.55
N LEU A 271 9.44 -10.66 10.66
CA LEU A 271 8.51 -10.00 11.58
C LEU A 271 7.55 -9.06 10.83
N ARG A 272 8.07 -8.18 9.97
CA ARG A 272 7.23 -7.25 9.19
C ARG A 272 6.21 -7.99 8.31
N ARG A 273 6.62 -9.09 7.67
CA ARG A 273 5.71 -9.93 6.87
C ARG A 273 4.67 -10.65 7.73
N THR A 274 5.08 -11.16 8.88
CA THR A 274 4.17 -11.81 9.84
C THR A 274 3.12 -10.83 10.34
N ILE A 275 3.52 -9.63 10.77
CA ILE A 275 2.57 -8.60 11.22
C ILE A 275 1.64 -8.15 10.09
N ALA A 276 2.14 -8.00 8.86
CA ALA A 276 1.28 -7.70 7.71
C ALA A 276 0.27 -8.84 7.45
N GLY A 277 0.71 -10.10 7.51
CA GLY A 277 -0.12 -11.28 7.29
C GLY A 277 -1.15 -11.53 8.40
N ASP A 278 -0.80 -11.21 9.64
CA ASP A 278 -1.64 -11.48 10.82
C ASP A 278 -2.56 -10.31 11.13
N MET A 279 -2.06 -9.08 11.09
CA MET A 279 -2.77 -7.87 11.52
C MET A 279 -3.31 -7.02 10.37
N GLY A 280 -2.83 -7.21 9.14
CA GLY A 280 -3.31 -6.44 7.97
C GLY A 280 -2.71 -5.03 7.85
N ILE A 281 -1.58 -4.77 8.51
CA ILE A 281 -0.84 -3.50 8.42
C ILE A 281 0.62 -3.74 8.07
N VAL A 282 1.17 -2.94 7.15
CA VAL A 282 2.59 -2.98 6.81
C VAL A 282 3.35 -2.07 7.76
N LEU A 283 4.22 -2.65 8.58
CA LEU A 283 5.05 -1.89 9.50
C LEU A 283 6.09 -1.03 8.75
N PRO A 284 6.42 0.17 9.26
CA PRO A 284 7.53 0.96 8.75
C PRO A 284 8.87 0.20 8.91
N PRO A 285 9.92 0.60 8.18
CA PRO A 285 11.25 0.04 8.39
C PRO A 285 11.73 0.30 9.83
N VAL A 286 12.37 -0.70 10.44
CA VAL A 286 13.00 -0.57 11.76
C VAL A 286 14.39 0.02 11.57
N ARG A 287 14.63 1.22 12.12
CA ARG A 287 15.96 1.83 12.08
C ARG A 287 16.82 1.25 13.20
N ILE A 288 17.93 0.62 12.85
CA ILE A 288 18.88 0.07 13.82
C ILE A 288 20.01 1.08 14.01
N GLN A 289 20.28 1.47 15.25
CA GLN A 289 21.34 2.41 15.61
C GLN A 289 22.18 1.85 16.75
N ASP A 290 23.46 2.18 16.77
CA ASP A 290 24.31 1.97 17.94
C ASP A 290 24.10 3.12 18.94
N ASN A 291 24.04 2.79 20.23
CA ASN A 291 23.99 3.77 21.30
C ASN A 291 25.05 3.45 22.35
N LEU A 292 26.15 4.23 22.34
CA LEU A 292 27.27 4.07 23.26
C LEU A 292 26.91 4.43 24.72
N SER A 293 25.77 5.08 24.95
CA SER A 293 25.27 5.36 26.30
C SER A 293 24.53 4.19 26.92
N LEU A 294 24.12 3.20 26.11
CA LEU A 294 23.53 1.95 26.62
C LEU A 294 24.63 1.03 27.17
N PRO A 295 24.33 0.22 28.20
CA PRO A 295 25.22 -0.86 28.60
C PRO A 295 25.54 -1.80 27.42
N PRO A 296 26.74 -2.43 27.39
CA PRO A 296 27.20 -3.15 26.19
C PRO A 296 26.27 -4.25 25.68
N ASP A 297 25.56 -4.92 26.59
CA ASP A 297 24.65 -6.05 26.35
C ASP A 297 23.16 -5.64 26.32
N ALA A 298 22.87 -4.33 26.39
CA ALA A 298 21.52 -3.79 26.45
C ALA A 298 21.01 -3.36 25.08
N TYR A 299 19.69 -3.38 24.90
CA TYR A 299 19.00 -2.79 23.75
C TYR A 299 17.79 -1.99 24.21
N SER A 300 17.43 -0.96 23.44
CA SER A 300 16.25 -0.12 23.68
C SER A 300 15.41 -0.01 22.40
N ILE A 301 14.09 -0.04 22.54
CA ILE A 301 13.13 0.03 21.44
C ILE A 301 12.32 1.30 21.59
N HIS A 302 12.27 2.08 20.51
CA HIS A 302 11.56 3.35 20.46
C HIS A 302 10.47 3.33 19.39
N VAL A 303 9.32 3.88 19.72
CA VAL A 303 8.22 4.16 18.78
C VAL A 303 8.00 5.66 18.76
N LYS A 304 8.04 6.28 17.57
CA LYS A 304 7.97 7.74 17.41
C LYS A 304 8.98 8.48 18.32
N GLU A 305 10.20 7.95 18.40
CA GLU A 305 11.31 8.43 19.25
C GLU A 305 11.10 8.35 20.77
N ILE A 306 10.02 7.71 21.24
CA ILE A 306 9.77 7.48 22.66
C ILE A 306 10.16 6.05 23.01
N GLU A 307 10.98 5.86 24.05
CA GLU A 307 11.34 4.52 24.55
C GLU A 307 10.08 3.81 25.05
N VAL A 308 9.74 2.69 24.41
CA VAL A 308 8.58 1.84 24.78
C VAL A 308 9.00 0.56 25.49
N GLY A 309 10.27 0.17 25.39
CA GLY A 309 10.78 -0.98 26.10
C GLY A 309 12.28 -1.17 25.96
N ARG A 310 12.86 -1.86 26.92
CA ARG A 310 14.29 -2.10 27.04
C ARG A 310 14.54 -3.52 27.55
N GLY A 311 15.65 -4.12 27.13
CA GLY A 311 16.08 -5.42 27.65
C GLY A 311 17.59 -5.59 27.59
N ASP A 312 18.08 -6.66 28.21
CA ASP A 312 19.48 -7.05 28.21
C ASP A 312 19.58 -8.51 27.73
N VAL A 313 20.56 -8.81 26.89
CA VAL A 313 20.78 -10.19 26.38
C VAL A 313 22.23 -10.63 26.50
N ARG A 314 22.46 -11.94 26.66
CA ARG A 314 23.80 -12.52 26.76
C ARG A 314 24.15 -13.26 25.47
N LEU A 315 24.97 -12.64 24.61
CA LEU A 315 25.36 -13.14 23.29
C LEU A 315 25.82 -14.62 23.26
N ASN A 316 26.57 -15.04 24.29
CA ASN A 316 27.17 -16.36 24.36
C ASN A 316 26.32 -17.39 25.13
N LYS A 317 25.11 -17.01 25.57
CA LYS A 317 24.19 -17.87 26.32
C LYS A 317 22.87 -18.04 25.58
N LEU A 318 22.05 -18.98 26.07
CA LEU A 318 20.70 -19.24 25.56
C LEU A 318 19.69 -18.95 26.67
N LEU A 319 18.53 -18.41 26.30
CA LEU A 319 17.43 -18.16 27.23
C LEU A 319 16.54 -19.40 27.29
N VAL A 320 16.27 -19.88 28.50
CA VAL A 320 15.41 -21.05 28.75
C VAL A 320 14.19 -20.63 29.54
N MET A 321 13.03 -21.11 29.10
CA MET A 321 11.74 -20.89 29.74
C MET A 321 10.97 -22.19 29.90
N ASN A 322 10.20 -22.28 30.97
CA ASN A 322 9.25 -23.37 31.16
C ASN A 322 7.90 -22.99 30.52
N PRO A 323 7.45 -23.69 29.45
CA PRO A 323 6.19 -23.36 28.77
C PRO A 323 4.94 -23.58 29.65
N LYS A 324 5.05 -24.39 30.72
CA LYS A 324 3.95 -24.64 31.66
C LYS A 324 3.97 -23.71 32.88
N GLY A 325 4.95 -22.80 32.95
CA GLY A 325 5.24 -22.03 34.15
C GLY A 325 5.88 -22.89 35.26
N GLY A 326 6.49 -22.21 36.23
CA GLY A 326 7.17 -22.84 37.37
C GLY A 326 8.68 -22.86 37.27
N GLU A 327 9.33 -23.42 38.29
CA GLU A 327 10.79 -23.38 38.44
C GLU A 327 11.51 -24.24 37.40
N ILE A 328 12.62 -23.71 36.89
CA ILE A 328 13.48 -24.36 35.91
C ILE A 328 14.64 -24.99 36.69
N HIS A 329 14.82 -26.30 36.52
CA HIS A 329 15.77 -27.09 37.31
C HIS A 329 17.08 -27.33 36.54
N ILE A 330 17.71 -26.26 36.07
CA ILE A 330 19.00 -26.26 35.35
C ILE A 330 19.86 -25.13 35.93
N ASP A 331 21.16 -25.36 36.04
CA ASP A 331 22.10 -24.32 36.45
C ASP A 331 22.20 -23.22 35.39
N GLY A 332 21.98 -21.97 35.79
CA GLY A 332 22.05 -20.80 34.92
C GLY A 332 21.81 -19.50 35.69
N ASP A 333 21.92 -18.37 35.00
CA ASP A 333 21.69 -17.06 35.61
C ASP A 333 20.19 -16.72 35.53
N MET A 334 19.56 -16.51 36.69
CA MET A 334 18.14 -16.16 36.77
C MET A 334 17.86 -14.81 36.12
N THR A 335 16.79 -14.75 35.34
CA THR A 335 16.32 -13.52 34.67
C THR A 335 14.81 -13.59 34.43
N ASN A 336 14.25 -12.51 33.90
CA ASN A 336 12.90 -12.50 33.36
C ASN A 336 12.95 -12.27 31.86
N GLU A 337 12.16 -13.02 31.11
CA GLU A 337 12.02 -12.81 29.68
C GLU A 337 11.32 -11.45 29.42
N PRO A 338 11.83 -10.61 28.50
CA PRO A 338 11.40 -9.23 28.38
C PRO A 338 10.00 -9.03 27.73
N ALA A 339 9.51 -9.93 26.88
CA ALA A 339 8.23 -9.77 26.19
C ALA A 339 7.01 -10.09 27.07
N PHE A 340 7.09 -11.13 27.89
CA PHE A 340 5.97 -11.64 28.70
C PHE A 340 6.23 -11.57 30.20
N GLY A 341 7.45 -11.21 30.63
CA GLY A 341 7.83 -11.13 32.04
C GLY A 341 7.91 -12.50 32.72
N LEU A 342 8.06 -13.58 31.95
CA LEU A 342 8.10 -14.94 32.48
C LEU A 342 9.47 -15.22 33.14
N PRO A 343 9.52 -15.95 34.27
CA PRO A 343 10.77 -16.40 34.86
C PRO A 343 11.56 -17.25 33.85
N ALA A 344 12.84 -16.92 33.68
CA ALA A 344 13.72 -17.56 32.72
C ALA A 344 15.15 -17.70 33.27
N LEU A 345 15.98 -18.50 32.59
CA LEU A 345 17.39 -18.68 32.92
C LEU A 345 18.26 -18.49 31.69
N TRP A 346 19.40 -17.84 31.86
CA TRP A 346 20.48 -17.87 30.88
C TRP A 346 21.40 -19.06 31.14
N ILE A 347 21.42 -20.01 30.21
CA ILE A 347 22.27 -21.21 30.26
C ILE A 347 23.40 -21.12 29.24
N ASP A 348 24.46 -21.90 29.45
CA ASP A 348 25.53 -22.03 28.47
C ASP A 348 25.08 -22.88 27.27
N GLN A 349 25.70 -22.67 26.10
CA GLN A 349 25.27 -23.32 24.84
C GLN A 349 25.35 -24.85 24.90
N ASN A 350 26.26 -25.41 25.71
CA ASN A 350 26.43 -26.84 25.93
C ASN A 350 25.25 -27.49 26.68
N GLN A 351 24.46 -26.72 27.44
CA GLN A 351 23.30 -27.22 28.18
C GLN A 351 22.02 -27.26 27.33
N ARG A 352 22.08 -26.88 26.05
CA ARG A 352 20.93 -26.81 25.13
C ARG A 352 20.17 -28.14 25.03
N GLU A 353 20.88 -29.24 24.82
CA GLU A 353 20.25 -30.55 24.62
C GLU A 353 19.52 -31.03 25.88
N ASP A 354 20.11 -30.85 27.06
CA ASP A 354 19.48 -31.18 28.35
C ASP A 354 18.20 -30.36 28.59
N ALA A 355 18.23 -29.05 28.28
CA ALA A 355 17.06 -28.19 28.38
C ALA A 355 15.91 -28.64 27.47
N ILE A 356 16.21 -29.03 26.22
CA ILE A 356 15.21 -29.53 25.26
C ILE A 356 14.65 -30.88 25.72
N ILE A 357 15.48 -31.80 26.21
CA ILE A 357 15.05 -33.12 26.71
C ILE A 357 14.07 -32.98 27.89
N ARG A 358 14.29 -31.99 28.76
CA ARG A 358 13.41 -31.67 29.89
C ARG A 358 12.12 -30.94 29.47
N GLY A 359 11.94 -30.66 28.18
CA GLY A 359 10.75 -30.01 27.62
C GLY A 359 10.71 -28.49 27.83
N TYR A 360 11.85 -27.85 28.06
CA TYR A 360 11.93 -26.40 28.14
C TYR A 360 12.10 -25.76 26.76
N THR A 361 11.58 -24.55 26.61
CA THR A 361 11.76 -23.74 25.41
C THR A 361 13.10 -23.04 25.47
N VAL A 362 13.95 -23.26 24.46
CA VAL A 362 15.31 -22.67 24.38
C VAL A 362 15.37 -21.68 23.23
N VAL A 363 15.82 -20.46 23.51
CA VAL A 363 15.76 -19.31 22.58
C VAL A 363 17.13 -18.62 22.51
N ASP A 364 17.57 -18.27 21.30
CA ASP A 364 18.81 -17.50 21.08
C ASP A 364 18.62 -16.00 21.37
N PRO A 365 19.69 -15.26 21.73
CA PRO A 365 19.62 -13.83 22.03
C PRO A 365 18.94 -12.97 20.95
N THR A 366 19.19 -13.26 19.67
CA THR A 366 18.56 -12.53 18.56
C THR A 366 17.05 -12.75 18.56
N SER A 367 16.60 -13.99 18.78
CA SER A 367 15.17 -14.29 18.91
C SER A 367 14.53 -13.61 20.11
N VAL A 368 15.24 -13.48 21.24
CA VAL A 368 14.74 -12.72 22.41
C VAL A 368 14.46 -11.26 22.05
N ILE A 369 15.40 -10.59 21.39
CA ILE A 369 15.22 -9.19 20.93
C ILE A 369 14.03 -9.09 19.97
N VAL A 370 13.92 -10.00 19.00
CA VAL A 370 12.86 -9.98 17.99
C VAL A 370 11.48 -10.27 18.60
N THR A 371 11.38 -11.22 19.54
CA THR A 371 10.13 -11.50 20.25
C THR A 371 9.69 -10.30 21.09
N HIS A 372 10.62 -9.67 21.81
CA HIS A 372 10.32 -8.44 22.55
C HIS A 372 9.85 -7.30 21.62
N LEU A 373 10.57 -7.08 20.51
CA LEU A 373 10.17 -6.11 19.49
C LEU A 373 8.77 -6.42 18.92
N THR A 374 8.46 -7.69 18.70
CA THR A 374 7.15 -8.12 18.18
C THR A 374 6.02 -7.72 19.12
N GLU A 375 6.16 -8.00 20.42
CA GLU A 375 5.10 -7.69 21.38
C GLU A 375 4.95 -6.18 21.60
N LEU A 376 6.05 -5.43 21.71
CA LEU A 376 5.99 -3.96 21.81
C LEU A 376 5.37 -3.32 20.57
N VAL A 377 5.67 -3.84 19.38
CA VAL A 377 5.04 -3.38 18.14
C VAL A 377 3.55 -3.69 18.12
N LYS A 378 3.13 -4.87 18.60
CA LYS A 378 1.71 -5.22 18.72
C LYS A 378 0.97 -4.33 19.72
N ASP A 379 1.59 -4.00 20.84
CA ASP A 379 1.01 -3.09 21.85
C ASP A 379 0.83 -1.66 21.32
N ASN A 380 1.67 -1.24 20.38
CA ASN A 380 1.63 0.10 19.78
C ASN A 380 1.19 0.07 18.31
N ILE A 381 0.48 -0.98 17.87
CA ILE A 381 0.30 -1.22 16.43
C ILE A 381 -0.58 -0.16 15.74
N ALA A 382 -1.55 0.39 16.48
CA ALA A 382 -2.43 1.45 15.99
C ALA A 382 -1.67 2.76 15.68
N ASP A 383 -0.53 3.00 16.34
CA ASP A 383 0.29 4.19 16.12
C ASP A 383 0.95 4.24 14.74
N PHE A 384 1.15 3.07 14.13
CA PHE A 384 1.68 2.94 12.77
C PHE A 384 0.61 3.17 11.70
N LEU A 385 -0.68 3.08 12.05
CA LEU A 385 -1.78 3.33 11.13
C LEU A 385 -2.04 4.84 11.01
N THR A 386 -1.21 5.50 10.19
CA THR A 386 -1.37 6.92 9.87
C THR A 386 -2.51 7.14 8.87
N TYR A 387 -2.86 8.41 8.64
CA TYR A 387 -3.81 8.76 7.59
C TYR A 387 -3.32 8.29 6.21
N ALA A 388 -2.02 8.48 5.91
CA ALA A 388 -1.42 8.07 4.65
C ALA A 388 -1.44 6.54 4.47
N GLU A 389 -1.13 5.78 5.52
CA GLU A 389 -1.21 4.31 5.47
C GLU A 389 -2.67 3.84 5.34
N THR A 390 -3.62 4.51 5.99
CA THR A 390 -5.04 4.21 5.82
C THR A 390 -5.50 4.45 4.38
N GLN A 391 -5.13 5.60 3.80
CA GLN A 391 -5.44 5.91 2.41
C GLN A 391 -4.83 4.88 1.47
N LYS A 392 -3.57 4.51 1.68
CA LYS A 392 -2.89 3.48 0.91
C LYS A 392 -3.60 2.12 0.98
N LEU A 393 -4.04 1.69 2.16
CA LEU A 393 -4.82 0.45 2.33
C LEU A 393 -6.13 0.49 1.54
N LEU A 394 -6.80 1.65 1.49
CA LEU A 394 -8.03 1.84 0.71
C LEU A 394 -7.76 1.84 -0.80
N ASP A 395 -6.69 2.50 -1.24
CA ASP A 395 -6.32 2.62 -2.66
C ASP A 395 -5.84 1.28 -3.24
N GLU A 396 -5.20 0.43 -2.43
CA GLU A 396 -4.70 -0.90 -2.83
C GLU A 396 -5.81 -1.96 -2.94
N LEU A 397 -7.05 -1.66 -2.53
CA LEU A 397 -8.17 -2.59 -2.68
C LEU A 397 -8.46 -2.88 -4.18
N PRO A 398 -8.83 -4.13 -4.53
CA PRO A 398 -9.21 -4.50 -5.90
C PRO A 398 -10.29 -3.57 -6.49
N ARG A 399 -10.24 -3.37 -7.82
CA ARG A 399 -11.19 -2.48 -8.54
C ARG A 399 -12.66 -2.79 -8.29
N GLU A 400 -13.00 -4.05 -8.06
CA GLU A 400 -14.36 -4.50 -7.75
C GLU A 400 -14.87 -3.91 -6.42
N GLN A 401 -13.98 -3.71 -5.46
CA GLN A 401 -14.26 -3.20 -4.12
C GLN A 401 -14.08 -1.68 -4.02
N GLN A 402 -13.37 -1.05 -4.97
CA GLN A 402 -13.24 0.42 -5.03
C GLN A 402 -14.61 1.14 -5.08
N LYS A 403 -15.64 0.51 -5.66
CA LYS A 403 -16.99 1.06 -5.66
C LYS A 403 -17.58 1.21 -4.25
N LEU A 404 -17.29 0.27 -3.33
CA LEU A 404 -17.71 0.35 -1.93
C LEU A 404 -17.12 1.59 -1.25
N ILE A 405 -15.86 1.93 -1.57
CA ILE A 405 -15.18 3.10 -1.01
C ILE A 405 -15.83 4.38 -1.50
N VAL A 406 -16.12 4.49 -2.81
CA VAL A 406 -16.79 5.65 -3.40
C VAL A 406 -18.20 5.85 -2.82
N ASP A 407 -18.93 4.77 -2.56
CA ASP A 407 -20.28 4.82 -2.00
C ASP A 407 -20.27 5.17 -0.49
N LEU A 408 -19.17 4.90 0.22
CA LEU A 408 -19.01 5.11 1.66
C LEU A 408 -18.35 6.46 2.00
N VAL A 409 -17.33 6.85 1.24
CA VAL A 409 -16.45 8.02 1.49
C VAL A 409 -16.59 9.02 0.34
N PRO A 410 -16.83 10.32 0.61
CA PRO A 410 -17.07 10.96 1.92
C PRO A 410 -18.56 10.98 2.33
N SER A 411 -19.43 10.32 1.57
CA SER A 411 -20.90 10.42 1.65
C SER A 411 -21.48 10.02 3.01
N GLN A 412 -21.01 8.92 3.58
CA GLN A 412 -21.48 8.40 4.87
C GLN A 412 -20.47 8.68 5.99
N ILE A 413 -19.18 8.46 5.74
CA ILE A 413 -18.09 8.68 6.69
C ILE A 413 -16.82 9.20 6.00
N SER A 414 -15.92 9.81 6.79
CA SER A 414 -14.62 10.27 6.31
C SER A 414 -13.53 9.19 6.44
N VAL A 415 -12.43 9.34 5.69
CA VAL A 415 -11.23 8.49 5.84
C VAL A 415 -10.70 8.52 7.28
N SER A 416 -10.74 9.68 7.94
CA SER A 416 -10.33 9.80 9.34
C SER A 416 -11.20 8.98 10.29
N MET A 417 -12.51 8.84 10.01
CA MET A 417 -13.40 7.98 10.79
C MET A 417 -13.03 6.50 10.58
N ILE A 418 -12.76 6.09 9.33
CA ILE A 418 -12.27 4.74 9.01
C ILE A 418 -10.97 4.47 9.76
N GLN A 419 -9.99 5.37 9.66
CA GLN A 419 -8.72 5.27 10.39
C GLN A 419 -8.96 5.05 11.88
N ARG A 420 -9.81 5.86 12.52
CA ARG A 420 -10.12 5.72 13.95
C ARG A 420 -10.73 4.36 14.30
N VAL A 421 -11.65 3.86 13.48
CA VAL A 421 -12.24 2.53 13.70
C VAL A 421 -11.17 1.44 13.58
N LEU A 422 -10.34 1.49 12.53
CA LEU A 422 -9.26 0.52 12.31
C LEU A 422 -8.23 0.58 13.45
N GLN A 423 -7.86 1.77 13.93
CA GLN A 423 -7.00 1.96 15.10
C GLN A 423 -7.59 1.30 16.34
N CYS A 424 -8.88 1.51 16.65
CA CYS A 424 -9.52 0.88 17.80
C CYS A 424 -9.59 -0.66 17.69
N LEU A 425 -9.71 -1.22 16.48
CA LEU A 425 -9.62 -2.67 16.27
C LEU A 425 -8.19 -3.16 16.57
N LEU A 426 -7.20 -2.45 16.04
CA LEU A 426 -5.78 -2.74 16.22
C LEU A 426 -5.32 -2.63 17.69
N ASP A 427 -5.79 -1.63 18.44
CA ASP A 427 -5.54 -1.46 19.89
C ASP A 427 -6.03 -2.65 20.73
N GLU A 428 -7.06 -3.35 20.22
CA GLU A 428 -7.59 -4.57 20.82
C GLU A 428 -7.04 -5.84 20.18
N ARG A 429 -5.94 -5.72 19.42
CA ARG A 429 -5.26 -6.80 18.70
C ARG A 429 -6.18 -7.56 17.73
N ILE A 430 -7.17 -6.88 17.16
CA ILE A 430 -8.02 -7.43 16.09
C ILE A 430 -7.40 -7.10 14.74
N SER A 431 -7.20 -8.15 13.94
CA SER A 431 -6.71 -8.02 12.57
C SER A 431 -7.65 -7.18 11.69
N ILE A 432 -7.07 -6.27 10.91
CA ILE A 432 -7.78 -5.49 9.90
C ILE A 432 -7.55 -6.02 8.48
N ARG A 433 -7.00 -7.23 8.35
CA ARG A 433 -6.69 -7.85 7.04
C ARG A 433 -7.93 -8.04 6.17
N ASP A 434 -9.06 -8.41 6.78
CA ASP A 434 -10.34 -8.48 6.09
C ASP A 434 -11.00 -7.08 6.02
N LEU A 435 -10.32 -6.17 5.33
CA LEU A 435 -10.73 -4.77 5.23
C LEU A 435 -12.10 -4.64 4.55
N VAL A 436 -12.44 -5.55 3.64
CA VAL A 436 -13.71 -5.56 2.91
C VAL A 436 -14.87 -5.79 3.85
N SER A 437 -14.81 -6.85 4.66
CA SER A 437 -15.84 -7.12 5.67
C SER A 437 -15.97 -5.98 6.68
N ILE A 438 -14.87 -5.30 7.00
CA ILE A 438 -14.89 -4.12 7.87
C ILE A 438 -15.62 -2.95 7.19
N LEU A 439 -15.33 -2.66 5.93
CA LEU A 439 -15.98 -1.56 5.19
C LEU A 439 -17.47 -1.84 4.96
N GLU A 440 -17.85 -3.08 4.67
CA GLU A 440 -19.26 -3.48 4.58
C GLU A 440 -19.99 -3.32 5.92
N ALA A 441 -19.36 -3.76 7.01
CA ALA A 441 -19.90 -3.57 8.36
C ALA A 441 -20.01 -2.07 8.73
N LEU A 442 -19.07 -1.24 8.30
CA LEU A 442 -19.16 0.21 8.46
C LEU A 442 -20.35 0.79 7.70
N GLN A 443 -20.56 0.38 6.43
CA GLN A 443 -21.69 0.82 5.63
C GLN A 443 -23.05 0.39 6.24
N GLU A 444 -23.13 -0.85 6.75
CA GLU A 444 -24.29 -1.37 7.49
C GLU A 444 -24.56 -0.52 8.75
N GLY A 445 -23.53 -0.30 9.57
CA GLY A 445 -23.62 0.50 10.79
C GLY A 445 -24.04 1.95 10.53
N CYS A 446 -23.52 2.57 9.46
CA CYS A 446 -23.92 3.92 9.06
C CYS A 446 -25.39 3.96 8.62
N SER A 447 -25.87 2.93 7.92
CA SER A 447 -27.28 2.80 7.51
C SER A 447 -28.22 2.61 8.71
N LEU A 448 -27.74 2.00 9.79
CA LEU A 448 -28.44 1.91 11.08
C LEU A 448 -28.40 3.21 11.90
N GLY A 449 -27.73 4.25 11.40
CA GLY A 449 -27.63 5.56 12.04
C GLY A 449 -26.48 5.69 13.05
N TYR A 450 -25.54 4.75 13.08
CA TYR A 450 -24.35 4.89 13.92
C TYR A 450 -23.39 5.94 13.32
N LYS A 451 -23.05 6.94 14.13
CA LYS A 451 -22.19 8.08 13.72
C LYS A 451 -20.94 8.26 14.58
N THR A 452 -20.85 7.54 15.69
CA THR A 452 -19.75 7.61 16.65
C THR A 452 -18.79 6.46 16.41
N VAL A 453 -17.50 6.68 16.66
CA VAL A 453 -16.44 5.65 16.51
C VAL A 453 -16.78 4.46 17.40
N VAL A 454 -17.20 4.71 18.64
CA VAL A 454 -17.50 3.65 19.62
C VAL A 454 -18.62 2.73 19.15
N ASN A 455 -19.69 3.27 18.58
CA ASN A 455 -20.81 2.46 18.10
C ASN A 455 -20.44 1.70 16.82
N LEU A 456 -19.71 2.36 15.90
CA LEU A 456 -19.22 1.72 14.68
C LEU A 456 -18.25 0.58 15.00
N VAL A 457 -17.27 0.79 15.88
CA VAL A 457 -16.33 -0.26 16.33
C VAL A 457 -17.09 -1.43 16.94
N SER A 458 -18.06 -1.17 17.83
CA SER A 458 -18.86 -2.24 18.44
C SER A 458 -19.63 -3.05 17.39
N HIS A 459 -20.25 -2.38 16.43
CA HIS A 459 -20.97 -3.05 15.34
C HIS A 459 -20.02 -3.84 14.43
N VAL A 460 -18.89 -3.27 14.02
CA VAL A 460 -17.88 -3.96 13.19
C VAL A 460 -17.37 -5.20 13.91
N ARG A 461 -17.09 -5.13 15.21
CA ARG A 461 -16.65 -6.30 16.00
C ARG A 461 -17.69 -7.41 16.02
N CYS A 462 -18.98 -7.09 16.17
CA CYS A 462 -20.05 -8.10 16.06
C CYS A 462 -20.08 -8.75 14.67
N ARG A 463 -19.87 -7.98 13.59
CA ARG A 463 -19.76 -8.51 12.23
C ARG A 463 -18.51 -9.38 12.03
N LEU A 464 -17.43 -9.09 12.77
CA LEU A 464 -16.19 -9.87 12.79
C LEU A 464 -16.19 -11.02 13.82
N ALA A 465 -17.34 -11.40 14.39
CA ALA A 465 -17.42 -12.42 15.44
C ALA A 465 -16.70 -13.74 15.09
N ARG A 466 -16.75 -14.16 13.82
CA ARG A 466 -16.01 -15.35 13.35
C ARG A 466 -14.49 -15.18 13.46
N GLN A 467 -13.96 -14.04 13.04
CA GLN A 467 -12.54 -13.73 13.10
C GLN A 467 -12.08 -13.62 14.56
N ILE A 468 -12.80 -12.86 15.38
CA ILE A 468 -12.49 -12.66 16.80
C ILE A 468 -12.50 -14.00 17.54
N SER A 469 -13.53 -14.83 17.30
CA SER A 469 -13.61 -16.16 17.92
C SER A 469 -12.44 -17.06 17.50
N ALA A 470 -12.06 -17.03 16.22
CA ALA A 470 -10.93 -17.82 15.74
C ALA A 470 -9.60 -17.38 16.35
N SER A 471 -9.38 -16.07 16.53
CA SER A 471 -8.14 -15.54 17.10
C SER A 471 -7.99 -15.84 18.60
N VAL A 472 -9.09 -16.04 19.31
CA VAL A 472 -9.09 -16.34 20.75
C VAL A 472 -9.37 -17.81 21.08
N THR A 473 -9.50 -18.67 20.07
CA THR A 473 -9.64 -20.12 20.27
C THR A 473 -8.27 -20.71 20.61
N GLY A 474 -8.16 -21.35 21.77
CA GLY A 474 -6.93 -21.99 22.20
C GLY A 474 -6.60 -23.26 21.40
N ALA A 475 -5.40 -23.81 21.61
CA ALA A 475 -4.92 -25.01 20.91
C ALA A 475 -5.83 -26.24 21.08
N GLN A 476 -6.62 -26.30 22.16
CA GLN A 476 -7.58 -27.37 22.43
C GLN A 476 -8.89 -27.25 21.63
N GLY A 477 -9.05 -26.18 20.82
CA GLY A 477 -10.21 -25.99 19.95
C GLY A 477 -11.46 -25.46 20.66
N TYR A 478 -11.29 -24.82 21.81
CA TYR A 478 -12.34 -24.06 22.50
C TYR A 478 -11.82 -22.71 22.99
N ILE A 479 -12.75 -21.80 23.28
CA ILE A 479 -12.48 -20.51 23.91
C ILE A 479 -12.58 -20.69 25.43
N ALA A 480 -11.48 -20.44 26.13
CA ALA A 480 -11.39 -20.52 27.58
C ALA A 480 -11.90 -19.22 28.20
N VAL A 481 -13.08 -19.26 28.81
CA VAL A 481 -13.81 -18.05 29.21
C VAL A 481 -13.73 -17.81 30.72
N ILE A 482 -13.40 -16.57 31.07
CA ILE A 482 -13.66 -15.99 32.39
C ILE A 482 -14.85 -15.03 32.22
N SER A 483 -15.95 -15.29 32.93
CA SER A 483 -17.15 -14.46 32.87
C SER A 483 -17.31 -13.62 34.13
N LEU A 484 -17.96 -12.45 34.01
CA LEU A 484 -18.39 -11.68 35.18
C LEU A 484 -19.63 -12.33 35.81
N SER A 485 -19.70 -12.33 37.14
CA SER A 485 -20.94 -12.65 37.85
C SER A 485 -22.01 -11.58 37.58
N ALA A 486 -23.28 -11.98 37.67
CA ALA A 486 -24.42 -11.07 37.51
C ALA A 486 -24.38 -9.89 38.51
N GLU A 487 -23.85 -10.12 39.71
CA GLU A 487 -23.62 -9.07 40.71
C GLU A 487 -22.62 -8.03 40.19
N TRP A 488 -21.47 -8.45 39.67
CA TRP A 488 -20.48 -7.53 39.10
C TRP A 488 -20.97 -6.83 37.83
N GLU A 489 -21.73 -7.52 36.96
CA GLU A 489 -22.32 -6.87 35.79
C GLU A 489 -23.30 -5.76 36.19
N SER A 490 -24.15 -6.00 37.20
CA SER A 490 -25.06 -4.97 37.74
C SER A 490 -24.28 -3.81 38.34
N ILE A 491 -23.29 -4.10 39.21
CA ILE A 491 -22.47 -3.06 39.85
C ILE A 491 -21.78 -2.18 38.80
N VAL A 492 -21.19 -2.78 37.77
CA VAL A 492 -20.52 -2.04 36.69
C VAL A 492 -21.52 -1.21 35.91
N SER A 493 -22.68 -1.79 35.55
CA SER A 493 -23.73 -1.11 34.80
C SER A 493 -24.30 0.09 35.56
N ASP A 494 -24.54 -0.03 36.86
CA ASP A 494 -25.09 1.03 37.71
C ASP A 494 -24.09 2.20 37.90
N HIS A 495 -22.79 1.91 37.79
CA HIS A 495 -21.72 2.90 37.91
C HIS A 495 -21.17 3.37 36.56
N LEU A 496 -21.84 3.05 35.45
CA LEU A 496 -21.54 3.65 34.15
C LEU A 496 -22.08 5.08 34.11
N VAL A 497 -21.17 6.04 34.08
CA VAL A 497 -21.50 7.47 33.98
C VAL A 497 -21.07 8.01 32.62
N GLY A 498 -21.88 8.91 32.06
CA GLY A 498 -21.60 9.59 30.79
C GLY A 498 -22.56 9.20 29.67
N SER A 499 -22.45 9.92 28.55
CA SER A 499 -23.29 9.74 27.36
C SER A 499 -22.42 9.44 26.14
N GLY A 500 -22.90 8.56 25.26
CA GLY A 500 -22.22 8.23 24.00
C GLY A 500 -20.82 7.65 24.21
N GLU A 501 -19.80 8.32 23.65
CA GLU A 501 -18.41 7.85 23.62
C GLU A 501 -17.66 7.98 24.96
N ASN A 502 -18.16 8.81 25.89
CA ASN A 502 -17.52 9.08 27.17
C ASN A 502 -18.08 8.25 28.33
N LYS A 503 -18.66 7.08 28.06
CA LYS A 503 -19.04 6.14 29.12
C LYS A 503 -17.80 5.68 29.87
N GLN A 504 -17.74 6.00 31.16
CA GLN A 504 -16.66 5.61 32.05
C GLN A 504 -17.24 4.90 33.28
N ILE A 505 -16.51 3.92 33.78
CA ILE A 505 -16.83 3.25 35.04
C ILE A 505 -16.39 4.17 36.17
N ASN A 506 -17.33 4.63 36.99
CA ASN A 506 -17.06 5.43 38.18
C ASN A 506 -17.33 4.59 39.44
N LEU A 507 -16.49 3.59 39.68
CA LEU A 507 -16.58 2.76 40.88
C LEU A 507 -15.86 3.41 42.07
N PRO A 508 -16.37 3.21 43.31
CA PRO A 508 -15.59 3.51 44.51
C PRO A 508 -14.23 2.79 44.49
N PRO A 509 -13.13 3.42 44.94
CA PRO A 509 -11.79 2.82 44.91
C PRO A 509 -11.69 1.44 45.56
N SER A 510 -12.45 1.22 46.66
CA SER A 510 -12.50 -0.08 47.34
C SER A 510 -13.05 -1.20 46.44
N LYS A 511 -14.13 -0.92 45.71
CA LYS A 511 -14.74 -1.86 44.76
C LYS A 511 -13.87 -2.06 43.51
N MET A 512 -13.22 -1.01 43.02
CA MET A 512 -12.26 -1.15 41.93
C MET A 512 -11.08 -2.06 42.30
N ASN A 513 -10.51 -1.89 43.50
CA ASN A 513 -9.43 -2.73 44.00
C ASN A 513 -9.88 -4.18 44.23
N GLU A 514 -11.08 -4.39 44.75
CA GLU A 514 -11.68 -5.72 44.89
C GLU A 514 -11.82 -6.41 43.52
N PHE A 515 -12.36 -5.70 42.52
CA PHE A 515 -12.54 -6.21 41.17
C PHE A 515 -11.20 -6.60 40.52
N VAL A 516 -10.23 -5.69 40.52
CA VAL A 516 -8.90 -5.93 39.95
C VAL A 516 -8.18 -7.09 40.62
N SER A 517 -8.28 -7.20 41.95
CA SER A 517 -7.67 -8.31 42.70
C SER A 517 -8.27 -9.66 42.30
N ARG A 518 -9.60 -9.77 42.25
CA ARG A 518 -10.29 -11.00 41.82
C ARG A 518 -9.97 -11.37 40.38
N MET A 519 -9.92 -10.38 39.49
CA MET A 519 -9.53 -10.61 38.09
C MET A 519 -8.12 -11.19 37.97
N ARG A 520 -7.14 -10.61 38.67
CA ARG A 520 -5.76 -11.12 38.67
C ARG A 520 -5.69 -12.57 39.12
N VAL A 521 -6.36 -12.90 40.23
CA VAL A 521 -6.42 -14.28 40.73
C VAL A 521 -7.00 -15.25 39.69
N CYS A 522 -8.08 -14.87 39.01
CA CYS A 522 -8.69 -15.70 37.97
C CYS A 522 -7.78 -15.89 36.75
N ILE A 523 -7.14 -14.82 36.29
CA ILE A 523 -6.19 -14.84 35.16
C ILE A 523 -4.98 -15.71 35.51
N ASP A 524 -4.34 -15.46 36.66
CA ASP A 524 -3.15 -16.20 37.11
C ASP A 524 -3.43 -17.69 37.26
N ASN A 525 -4.59 -18.06 37.83
CA ASN A 525 -4.99 -19.46 37.97
C ASN A 525 -5.20 -20.14 36.60
N SER A 526 -5.76 -19.41 35.63
CA SER A 526 -5.96 -19.93 34.27
C SER A 526 -4.62 -20.12 33.54
N LEU A 527 -3.71 -19.15 33.66
CA LEU A 527 -2.37 -19.23 33.08
C LEU A 527 -1.56 -20.39 33.69
N LYS A 528 -1.66 -20.63 35.01
CA LYS A 528 -1.04 -21.79 35.68
C LYS A 528 -1.57 -23.13 35.19
N GLN A 529 -2.80 -23.17 34.68
CA GLN A 529 -3.37 -24.37 34.06
C GLN A 529 -2.96 -24.52 32.59
N GLY A 530 -2.16 -23.59 32.05
CA GLY A 530 -1.75 -23.57 30.65
C GLY A 530 -2.86 -23.12 29.68
N GLU A 531 -3.90 -22.47 30.20
CA GLU A 531 -4.98 -21.91 29.40
C GLU A 531 -4.72 -20.42 29.12
N THR A 532 -5.12 -19.93 27.94
CA THR A 532 -5.11 -18.51 27.58
C THR A 532 -6.52 -17.95 27.74
N PRO A 533 -6.86 -17.31 28.89
CA PRO A 533 -8.22 -16.93 29.17
C PRO A 533 -8.67 -15.71 28.35
N VAL A 534 -9.97 -15.67 28.07
CA VAL A 534 -10.68 -14.55 27.45
C VAL A 534 -11.74 -14.07 28.41
N ILE A 535 -11.81 -12.76 28.65
CA ILE A 535 -12.84 -12.18 29.49
C ILE A 535 -14.08 -11.91 28.65
N VAL A 536 -15.19 -12.52 29.02
CA VAL A 536 -16.47 -12.38 28.31
C VAL A 536 -17.46 -11.61 29.17
N VAL A 537 -18.05 -10.58 28.57
CA VAL A 537 -18.99 -9.64 29.21
C VAL A 537 -20.14 -9.29 28.28
N SER A 538 -21.18 -8.65 28.82
CA SER A 538 -22.22 -8.03 28.00
C SER A 538 -21.67 -6.85 27.15
N GLY A 539 -22.28 -6.61 25.98
CA GLY A 539 -21.80 -5.62 25.02
C GLY A 539 -21.75 -4.18 25.56
N SER A 540 -22.67 -3.81 26.46
CA SER A 540 -22.77 -2.47 27.04
C SER A 540 -21.59 -2.10 27.96
N ILE A 541 -20.96 -3.08 28.59
CA ILE A 541 -19.84 -2.88 29.54
C ILE A 541 -18.48 -3.30 28.96
N ARG A 542 -18.43 -3.88 27.75
CA ARG A 542 -17.21 -4.42 27.13
C ARG A 542 -16.05 -3.43 27.05
N LEU A 543 -16.27 -2.27 26.40
CA LEU A 543 -15.20 -1.27 26.24
C LEU A 543 -14.73 -0.69 27.59
N PRO A 544 -15.62 -0.30 28.53
CA PRO A 544 -15.19 0.13 29.85
C PRO A 544 -14.37 -0.93 30.62
N ILE A 545 -14.78 -2.21 30.55
CA ILE A 545 -14.04 -3.31 31.16
C ILE A 545 -12.67 -3.52 30.48
N ARG A 546 -12.60 -3.43 29.15
CA ARG A 546 -11.34 -3.46 28.39
C ARG A 546 -10.36 -2.40 28.86
N LYS A 547 -10.80 -1.15 29.05
CA LYS A 547 -9.94 -0.05 29.55
C LYS A 547 -9.38 -0.29 30.96
N ILE A 548 -10.08 -1.05 31.80
CA ILE A 548 -9.58 -1.45 33.12
C ILE A 548 -8.53 -2.56 32.96
N ILE A 549 -8.85 -3.59 32.18
CA ILE A 549 -7.99 -4.76 31.98
C ILE A 549 -6.69 -4.40 31.27
N GLU A 550 -6.73 -3.47 30.32
CA GLU A 550 -5.55 -2.98 29.61
C GLU A 550 -4.45 -2.44 30.54
N ARG A 551 -4.84 -1.83 31.67
CA ARG A 551 -3.90 -1.34 32.71
C ARG A 551 -3.35 -2.45 33.60
N VAL A 552 -4.02 -3.59 33.63
CA VAL A 552 -3.63 -4.76 34.45
C VAL A 552 -2.77 -5.70 33.64
N GLN A 553 -3.25 -6.09 32.45
CA GLN A 553 -2.59 -7.00 31.53
C GLN A 553 -3.13 -6.76 30.10
N SER A 554 -2.37 -6.04 29.27
CA SER A 554 -2.78 -5.62 27.92
C SER A 554 -3.11 -6.79 26.99
N SER A 555 -2.45 -7.94 27.20
CA SER A 555 -2.54 -9.14 26.35
C SER A 555 -3.81 -9.97 26.52
N ILE A 556 -4.60 -9.78 27.59
CA ILE A 556 -5.84 -10.52 27.82
C ILE A 556 -6.98 -9.94 26.97
N PRO A 557 -7.57 -10.71 26.03
CA PRO A 557 -8.68 -10.23 25.21
C PRO A 557 -9.96 -10.06 26.03
N VAL A 558 -10.73 -9.03 25.68
CA VAL A 558 -12.06 -8.75 26.26
C VAL A 558 -13.09 -8.74 25.14
N VAL A 559 -14.04 -9.66 25.20
CA VAL A 559 -14.97 -9.96 24.12
C VAL A 559 -16.41 -9.87 24.62
N SER A 560 -17.30 -9.29 23.82
CA SER A 560 -18.74 -9.31 24.09
C SER A 560 -19.31 -10.69 23.80
N GLN A 561 -20.37 -11.10 24.51
CA GLN A 561 -21.13 -12.31 24.15
C GLN A 561 -21.61 -12.29 22.69
N GLU A 562 -21.92 -11.11 22.14
CA GLU A 562 -22.36 -10.91 20.75
C GLU A 562 -21.22 -11.06 19.71
N GLU A 563 -19.97 -10.98 20.17
CA GLU A 563 -18.77 -11.13 19.35
C GLU A 563 -18.29 -12.59 19.26
N ILE A 564 -18.98 -13.51 19.95
CA ILE A 564 -18.68 -14.94 19.89
C ILE A 564 -19.52 -15.59 18.80
N PHE A 565 -18.85 -16.21 17.83
CA PHE A 565 -19.51 -16.93 16.75
C PHE A 565 -20.29 -18.12 17.29
N SER A 566 -21.53 -18.28 16.83
CA SER A 566 -22.49 -19.25 17.38
C SER A 566 -22.05 -20.72 17.33
N ARG A 567 -21.06 -21.06 16.49
CA ARG A 567 -20.50 -22.43 16.39
C ARG A 567 -19.22 -22.64 17.20
N SER A 568 -18.71 -21.60 17.86
CA SER A 568 -17.52 -21.69 18.70
C SER A 568 -17.81 -22.52 19.95
N LYS A 569 -16.87 -23.41 20.31
CA LYS A 569 -16.94 -24.14 21.57
C LYS A 569 -16.41 -23.27 22.69
N ILE A 570 -17.15 -23.19 23.79
CA ILE A 570 -16.80 -22.37 24.95
C ILE A 570 -16.60 -23.27 26.16
N ARG A 571 -15.57 -23.00 26.95
CA ARG A 571 -15.35 -23.64 28.25
C ARG A 571 -15.17 -22.56 29.31
N THR A 572 -16.09 -22.48 30.26
CA THR A 572 -15.96 -21.58 31.40
C THR A 572 -14.91 -22.11 32.36
N LEU A 573 -13.88 -21.29 32.65
CA LEU A 573 -12.84 -21.59 33.62
C LEU A 573 -13.20 -21.08 35.01
N SER A 574 -13.64 -19.82 35.10
CA SER A 574 -13.96 -19.17 36.36
C SER A 574 -14.97 -18.03 36.18
N LEU A 575 -15.47 -17.57 37.33
CA LEU A 575 -16.39 -16.45 37.47
C LEU A 575 -15.71 -15.38 38.35
N ILE A 576 -15.73 -14.12 37.93
CA ILE A 576 -15.21 -12.97 38.71
C ILE A 576 -16.25 -12.48 39.73
#